data_AF-A0A5G2QGC2-F1
#
_entry.id   AF-A0A5G2QGC2-F1
#
_cell.length_a   1.000
_cell.length_b   1.000
_cell.length_c   1.000
_cell.angle_alpha   90.00
_cell.angle_beta   90.00
_cell.angle_gamma   90.00
#
_symmetry.space_group_name_H-M   'P 1'
#
loop_
_entity.id
_entity.type
_entity.pdbx_description
1 polymer ?
#
loop_
_entity_poly.entity_id
_entity_poly.type
_entity_poly.pdbx_seq_one_letter_code
_entity_poly.pdbx_strand_id
1 'polypeptide(L)'
;MGKEKTHINIVVIGHVDSGKSTTTGHLIYKCGGIDKRTIEKFEKEAAEMGKGSFKYAWVLDKLKAERERGITIDISLWKFETTKYYITIIDAPGHRDFIKNMITGTSQADCAVLIVAAGVGEFEAGISKNGQTREHALLAYTLGVKQLIVGVNKMDSTEPAYSEKRYDEIVKEVSAYIKKIGYNPATVPFVPISGWHGDNMLEPSPNMPWFKGWKVERKEGNASGVSLLEALDTILPPTRPTDKPLRLPLQDVYKIGGIGTVPVGRVETGILRPGMVVTFAPVNITTEVKSVEMHHEALSEALPGDNVGFNVKNVSVKDIRRGNVCGDSKSDPPQEAAQFTSQVIILNHPGQISAGYSPVIDCHTAHIACKFAELKEKIDRRSGKKLEDNPKSLKSGDAAIVEMVPGKPMCVESFSQYPPLGRAFVPPTRPPTKLLAQRPTRHPLALRPIWPGVHLHYPGWAVGRWVWSPEGEGTLGSPCGGIQGKDWVTAELQKGIESLGVSLRRG
;
A
#
# COMPACT_ATOMS: atom_id res chain seq x y z
N MET A 1 -20.52 -24.17 -23.83
CA MET A 1 -20.20 -23.45 -22.58
C MET A 1 -18.74 -23.00 -22.69
N GLY A 2 -18.48 -21.69 -22.73
CA GLY A 2 -17.10 -21.20 -22.70
C GLY A 2 -16.45 -21.64 -21.39
N LYS A 3 -15.19 -22.11 -21.43
CA LYS A 3 -14.46 -22.47 -20.21
C LYS A 3 -14.40 -21.25 -19.30
N GLU A 4 -14.80 -21.42 -18.04
CA GLU A 4 -14.73 -20.39 -17.01
C GLU A 4 -13.27 -19.95 -16.86
N LYS A 5 -12.98 -18.66 -17.12
CA LYS A 5 -11.62 -18.13 -17.06
C LYS A 5 -11.21 -17.94 -15.61
N THR A 6 -9.95 -18.20 -15.30
CA THR A 6 -9.45 -18.02 -13.92
C THR A 6 -9.31 -16.53 -13.60
N HIS A 7 -9.72 -16.13 -12.39
CA HIS A 7 -9.51 -14.77 -11.89
C HIS A 7 -8.09 -14.58 -11.35
N ILE A 8 -7.43 -13.51 -11.81
CA ILE A 8 -6.08 -13.08 -11.40
C ILE A 8 -6.13 -11.61 -10.98
N ASN A 9 -5.48 -11.29 -9.86
CA ASN A 9 -5.30 -9.91 -9.41
C ASN A 9 -3.90 -9.44 -9.77
N ILE A 10 -3.80 -8.29 -10.42
CA ILE A 10 -2.51 -7.65 -10.72
C ILE A 10 -2.41 -6.29 -10.06
N VAL A 11 -1.23 -5.96 -9.54
CA VAL A 11 -0.93 -4.61 -9.05
C VAL A 11 0.06 -3.94 -9.99
N VAL A 12 -0.23 -2.69 -10.37
CA VAL A 12 0.67 -1.89 -11.22
C VAL A 12 1.49 -0.97 -10.33
N ILE A 13 2.80 -1.12 -10.38
CA ILE A 13 3.75 -0.46 -9.48
C ILE A 13 4.87 0.24 -10.27
N GLY A 14 5.52 1.24 -9.69
CA GLY A 14 6.55 2.01 -10.38
C GLY A 14 6.67 3.45 -9.88
N HIS A 15 7.70 4.16 -10.32
CA HIS A 15 7.97 5.55 -9.90
C HIS A 15 6.83 6.50 -10.28
N VAL A 16 6.74 7.66 -9.60
CA VAL A 16 5.95 8.80 -10.10
C VAL A 16 6.41 9.12 -11.53
N ASP A 17 5.47 9.52 -12.37
CA ASP A 17 5.67 9.83 -13.80
C ASP A 17 6.17 8.69 -14.70
N SER A 18 6.32 7.47 -14.19
CA SER A 18 6.63 6.28 -15.02
C SER A 18 5.51 5.90 -16.01
N GLY A 19 4.34 6.52 -15.91
CA GLY A 19 3.21 6.27 -16.80
C GLY A 19 2.36 5.06 -16.45
N LYS A 20 2.32 4.65 -15.16
CA LYS A 20 1.47 3.56 -14.65
C LYS A 20 0.02 3.69 -15.08
N SER A 21 -0.65 4.77 -14.67
CA SER A 21 -2.08 4.97 -14.91
C SER A 21 -2.40 5.14 -16.40
N THR A 22 -1.50 5.75 -17.18
CA THR A 22 -1.63 5.80 -18.65
C THR A 22 -1.60 4.40 -19.26
N THR A 23 -0.61 3.57 -18.87
CA THR A 23 -0.44 2.20 -19.35
C THR A 23 -1.65 1.33 -18.98
N THR A 24 -2.07 1.42 -17.73
CA THR A 24 -3.23 0.71 -17.19
C THR A 24 -4.53 1.13 -17.89
N GLY A 25 -4.76 2.43 -18.04
CA GLY A 25 -5.93 2.98 -18.73
C GLY A 25 -5.98 2.58 -20.20
N HIS A 26 -4.83 2.52 -20.87
CA HIS A 26 -4.74 2.05 -22.26
C HIS A 26 -5.10 0.56 -22.35
N LEU A 27 -4.59 -0.30 -21.45
CA LEU A 27 -4.97 -1.72 -21.43
C LEU A 27 -6.47 -1.89 -21.26
N ILE A 28 -7.09 -1.18 -20.31
CA ILE A 28 -8.53 -1.26 -20.06
C ILE A 28 -9.32 -0.78 -21.28
N TYR A 29 -8.89 0.32 -21.90
CA TYR A 29 -9.51 0.87 -23.10
C TYR A 29 -9.50 -0.13 -24.26
N LYS A 30 -8.35 -0.74 -24.54
CA LYS A 30 -8.18 -1.67 -25.67
C LYS A 30 -8.78 -3.05 -25.43
N CYS A 31 -8.78 -3.53 -24.19
CA CYS A 31 -9.35 -4.83 -23.83
C CYS A 31 -10.87 -4.77 -23.59
N GLY A 32 -11.53 -3.64 -23.89
CA GLY A 32 -12.98 -3.50 -23.84
C GLY A 32 -13.56 -3.49 -22.42
N GLY A 33 -12.76 -3.14 -21.40
CA GLY A 33 -13.23 -3.06 -20.02
C GLY A 33 -14.18 -1.90 -19.73
N ILE A 34 -14.34 -0.96 -20.68
CA ILE A 34 -15.20 0.23 -20.56
C ILE A 34 -15.97 0.44 -21.86
N ASP A 35 -17.23 0.84 -21.74
CA ASP A 35 -18.08 1.16 -22.89
C ASP A 35 -17.62 2.43 -23.61
N LYS A 36 -17.74 2.44 -24.94
CA LYS A 36 -17.27 3.56 -25.80
C LYS A 36 -17.86 4.92 -25.41
N ARG A 37 -19.12 4.95 -24.94
CA ARG A 37 -19.81 6.19 -24.56
C ARG A 37 -19.22 6.82 -23.30
N THR A 38 -18.88 6.00 -22.31
CA THR A 38 -18.18 6.44 -21.10
C THR A 38 -16.79 6.98 -21.42
N ILE A 39 -16.10 6.37 -22.40
CA ILE A 39 -14.78 6.85 -22.83
C ILE A 39 -14.88 8.23 -23.51
N GLU A 40 -15.79 8.41 -24.46
CA GLU A 40 -16.00 9.70 -25.13
C GLU A 40 -16.33 10.82 -24.13
N LYS A 41 -17.10 10.48 -23.08
CA LYS A 41 -17.38 11.40 -21.98
C LYS A 41 -16.11 11.81 -21.23
N PHE A 42 -15.24 10.86 -20.88
CA PHE A 42 -13.99 11.16 -20.17
C PHE A 42 -13.00 11.94 -21.03
N GLU A 43 -12.91 11.65 -22.33
CA GLU A 43 -12.06 12.42 -23.26
C GLU A 43 -12.52 13.88 -23.34
N LYS A 44 -13.84 14.11 -23.40
CA LYS A 44 -14.40 15.46 -23.41
C LYS A 44 -14.13 16.20 -22.10
N GLU A 45 -14.37 15.57 -20.94
CA GLU A 45 -14.08 16.16 -19.63
C GLU A 45 -12.59 16.51 -19.46
N ALA A 46 -11.69 15.62 -19.88
CA ALA A 46 -10.25 15.85 -19.79
C ALA A 46 -9.78 17.01 -20.69
N ALA A 47 -10.37 17.13 -21.89
CA ALA A 47 -10.10 18.24 -22.80
C ALA A 47 -10.61 19.58 -22.26
N GLU A 48 -11.83 19.63 -21.69
CA GLU A 48 -12.40 20.83 -21.07
C GLU A 48 -11.57 21.34 -19.87
N MET A 49 -10.90 20.45 -19.15
CA MET A 49 -10.00 20.81 -18.04
C MET A 49 -8.56 21.13 -18.48
N GLY A 50 -8.28 21.21 -19.78
CA GLY A 50 -6.94 21.50 -20.31
C GLY A 50 -5.91 20.40 -20.08
N LYS A 51 -6.35 19.19 -19.72
CA LYS A 51 -5.52 18.01 -19.44
C LYS A 51 -5.76 16.88 -20.45
N GLY A 52 -5.99 17.23 -21.72
CA GLY A 52 -6.23 16.26 -22.79
C GLY A 52 -5.12 15.21 -22.96
N SER A 53 -3.88 15.54 -22.55
CA SER A 53 -2.74 14.62 -22.51
C SER A 53 -2.86 13.49 -21.47
N PHE A 54 -3.91 13.47 -20.64
CA PHE A 54 -4.11 12.46 -19.58
C PHE A 54 -5.36 11.57 -19.82
N LYS A 55 -5.88 11.51 -21.05
CA LYS A 55 -7.13 10.80 -21.37
C LYS A 55 -7.22 9.37 -20.80
N TYR A 56 -6.12 8.62 -20.81
CA TYR A 56 -6.09 7.25 -20.28
C TYR A 56 -5.96 7.20 -18.75
N ALA A 57 -5.27 8.14 -18.11
CA ALA A 57 -5.20 8.20 -16.65
C ALA A 57 -6.55 8.60 -16.03
N TRP A 58 -7.32 9.44 -16.74
CA TRP A 58 -8.65 9.91 -16.31
C TRP A 58 -9.68 8.80 -16.11
N VAL A 59 -9.46 7.67 -16.80
CA VAL A 59 -10.25 6.45 -16.63
C VAL A 59 -10.12 5.91 -15.19
N LEU A 60 -8.93 6.00 -14.60
CA LEU A 60 -8.61 5.42 -13.31
C LEU A 60 -8.85 6.40 -12.16
N ASP A 61 -8.53 7.68 -12.39
CA ASP A 61 -8.64 8.74 -11.40
C ASP A 61 -10.10 9.18 -11.21
N LYS A 62 -10.73 8.69 -10.14
CA LYS A 62 -12.13 9.00 -9.81
C LYS A 62 -12.25 10.24 -8.91
N LEU A 63 -11.25 10.50 -8.08
CA LEU A 63 -11.31 11.62 -7.13
C LEU A 63 -10.95 12.93 -7.82
N LYS A 64 -11.69 13.99 -7.49
CA LYS A 64 -11.38 15.35 -7.99
C LYS A 64 -9.94 15.78 -7.67
N ALA A 65 -9.45 15.41 -6.48
CA ALA A 65 -8.08 15.69 -6.06
C ALA A 65 -7.00 14.93 -6.86
N GLU A 66 -7.29 13.70 -7.33
CA GLU A 66 -6.39 12.94 -8.22
C GLU A 66 -6.30 13.66 -9.57
N ARG A 67 -7.46 13.97 -10.14
CA ARG A 67 -7.63 14.70 -11.39
C ARG A 67 -6.93 16.06 -11.41
N GLU A 68 -7.06 16.84 -10.33
CA GLU A 68 -6.41 18.15 -10.19
C GLU A 68 -4.88 18.05 -10.07
N ARG A 69 -4.37 17.06 -9.32
CA ARG A 69 -2.93 16.91 -9.06
C ARG A 69 -2.20 16.05 -10.09
N GLY A 70 -2.90 15.27 -10.91
CA GLY A 70 -2.31 14.34 -11.88
C GLY A 70 -1.57 13.17 -11.23
N ILE A 71 -1.94 12.81 -9.99
CA ILE A 71 -1.37 11.68 -9.24
C ILE A 71 -2.49 10.79 -8.71
N THR A 72 -2.31 9.48 -8.81
CA THR A 72 -3.20 8.48 -8.18
C THR A 72 -3.04 8.55 -6.67
N ILE A 73 -4.16 8.62 -5.95
CA ILE A 73 -4.23 8.75 -4.48
C ILE A 73 -4.84 7.50 -3.87
N ASP A 74 -5.96 7.03 -4.42
CA ASP A 74 -6.70 5.85 -3.96
C ASP A 74 -6.59 4.70 -4.97
N ILE A 75 -6.86 3.50 -4.49
CA ILE A 75 -6.80 2.30 -5.32
C ILE A 75 -8.07 2.22 -6.15
N SER A 76 -7.93 2.10 -7.47
CA SER A 76 -9.04 1.78 -8.34
C SER A 76 -8.97 0.31 -8.77
N LEU A 77 -10.12 -0.37 -8.70
CA LEU A 77 -10.29 -1.75 -9.15
C LEU A 77 -10.99 -1.75 -10.51
N TRP A 78 -10.30 -2.27 -11.52
CA TRP A 78 -10.84 -2.39 -12.87
C TRP A 78 -10.67 -3.81 -13.38
N LYS A 79 -11.63 -4.28 -14.16
CA LYS A 79 -11.62 -5.63 -14.71
C LYS A 79 -11.48 -5.59 -16.23
N PHE A 80 -10.67 -6.48 -16.77
CA PHE A 80 -10.63 -6.75 -18.21
C PHE A 80 -10.34 -8.23 -18.44
N GLU A 81 -10.60 -8.68 -19.66
CA GLU A 81 -10.42 -10.07 -20.04
C GLU A 81 -9.21 -10.24 -20.95
N THR A 82 -8.47 -11.33 -20.72
CA THR A 82 -7.47 -11.83 -21.66
C THR A 82 -7.97 -13.13 -22.30
N THR A 83 -7.10 -13.81 -23.06
CA THR A 83 -7.45 -15.10 -23.66
C THR A 83 -7.71 -16.17 -22.58
N LYS A 84 -6.95 -16.15 -21.48
CA LYS A 84 -7.01 -17.16 -20.41
C LYS A 84 -7.66 -16.69 -19.11
N TYR A 85 -7.61 -15.39 -18.81
CA TYR A 85 -7.90 -14.90 -17.46
C TYR A 85 -8.93 -13.77 -17.43
N TYR A 86 -9.63 -13.70 -16.31
CA TYR A 86 -10.28 -12.48 -15.83
C TYR A 86 -9.26 -11.73 -14.97
N ILE A 87 -8.78 -10.59 -15.45
CA ILE A 87 -7.78 -9.80 -14.72
C ILE A 87 -8.45 -8.64 -14.00
N THR A 88 -8.24 -8.55 -12.69
CA THR A 88 -8.53 -7.34 -11.90
C THR A 88 -7.25 -6.55 -11.72
N ILE A 89 -7.22 -5.32 -12.23
CA ILE A 89 -6.12 -4.38 -12.01
C ILE A 89 -6.36 -3.58 -10.74
N ILE A 90 -5.31 -3.50 -9.94
CA ILE A 90 -5.16 -2.67 -8.77
C ILE A 90 -4.15 -1.59 -9.16
N ASP A 91 -4.64 -0.39 -9.53
CA ASP A 91 -3.73 0.74 -9.79
C ASP A 91 -3.22 1.28 -8.44
N ALA A 92 -1.92 1.12 -8.20
CA ALA A 92 -1.31 1.53 -6.95
C ALA A 92 -0.67 2.92 -7.06
N PRO A 93 -0.86 3.77 -6.03
CA PRO A 93 -0.33 5.11 -6.08
C PRO A 93 1.20 5.11 -6.09
N GLY A 94 1.77 6.00 -6.92
CA GLY A 94 3.21 6.13 -7.06
C GLY A 94 3.88 6.90 -5.94
N HIS A 95 3.15 7.73 -5.19
CA HIS A 95 3.73 8.71 -4.25
C HIS A 95 4.03 8.11 -2.87
N ARG A 96 5.10 8.58 -2.22
CA ARG A 96 5.57 8.07 -0.91
C ARG A 96 4.50 8.17 0.18
N ASP A 97 3.70 9.23 0.17
CA ASP A 97 2.66 9.45 1.18
C ASP A 97 1.52 8.41 1.14
N PHE A 98 1.41 7.66 0.05
CA PHE A 98 0.34 6.68 -0.20
C PHE A 98 0.84 5.23 -0.22
N ILE A 99 2.04 4.94 0.33
CA ILE A 99 2.57 3.58 0.46
C ILE A 99 1.59 2.65 1.19
N LYS A 100 0.82 3.17 2.16
CA LYS A 100 -0.22 2.38 2.84
C LYS A 100 -1.23 1.78 1.86
N ASN A 101 -1.70 2.59 0.92
CA ASN A 101 -2.67 2.16 -0.10
C ASN A 101 -2.00 1.18 -1.09
N MET A 102 -0.75 1.44 -1.48
CA MET A 102 0.02 0.50 -2.29
C MET A 102 0.13 -0.88 -1.63
N ILE A 103 0.36 -0.93 -0.32
CA ILE A 103 0.49 -2.19 0.44
C ILE A 103 -0.84 -2.95 0.51
N THR A 104 -1.95 -2.25 0.80
CA THR A 104 -3.27 -2.89 0.81
C THR A 104 -3.68 -3.43 -0.57
N GLY A 105 -3.25 -2.78 -1.65
CA GLY A 105 -3.46 -3.29 -3.00
C GLY A 105 -2.54 -4.45 -3.35
N THR A 106 -1.25 -4.34 -3.02
CA THR A 106 -0.24 -5.34 -3.34
C THR A 106 -0.45 -6.64 -2.54
N SER A 107 -1.01 -6.59 -1.34
CA SER A 107 -1.31 -7.78 -0.54
C SER A 107 -2.35 -8.72 -1.18
N GLN A 108 -3.18 -8.18 -2.09
CA GLN A 108 -4.20 -8.95 -2.80
C GLN A 108 -3.75 -9.42 -4.19
N ALA A 109 -2.57 -9.00 -4.63
CA ALA A 109 -2.07 -9.25 -5.98
C ALA A 109 -1.37 -10.61 -6.12
N ASP A 110 -1.64 -11.28 -7.22
CA ASP A 110 -0.98 -12.54 -7.61
C ASP A 110 0.29 -12.28 -8.44
N CYS A 111 0.30 -11.16 -9.17
CA CYS A 111 1.42 -10.69 -9.97
C CYS A 111 1.57 -9.17 -9.85
N ALA A 112 2.80 -8.68 -9.88
CA ALA A 112 3.11 -7.25 -9.95
C ALA A 112 3.57 -6.88 -11.36
N VAL A 113 3.09 -5.76 -11.89
CA VAL A 113 3.57 -5.14 -13.13
C VAL A 113 4.38 -3.91 -12.75
N LEU A 114 5.71 -3.99 -12.88
CA LEU A 114 6.63 -2.90 -12.61
C LEU A 114 6.85 -2.06 -13.86
N ILE A 115 6.30 -0.85 -13.85
CA ILE A 115 6.48 0.13 -14.92
C ILE A 115 7.74 0.97 -14.64
N VAL A 116 8.65 0.98 -15.60
CA VAL A 116 9.93 1.68 -15.56
C VAL A 116 10.01 2.63 -16.74
N ALA A 117 10.20 3.92 -16.51
CA ALA A 117 10.39 4.88 -17.60
C ALA A 117 11.75 4.70 -18.27
N ALA A 118 11.80 4.79 -19.60
CA ALA A 118 13.01 4.68 -20.41
C ALA A 118 13.69 6.02 -20.71
N GLY A 119 12.97 7.12 -20.51
CA GLY A 119 13.48 8.49 -20.72
C GLY A 119 14.78 8.76 -19.97
N VAL A 120 15.64 9.58 -20.56
CA VAL A 120 16.90 10.01 -19.94
C VAL A 120 16.60 10.86 -18.70
N GLY A 121 17.20 10.54 -17.56
CA GLY A 121 16.96 11.19 -16.27
C GLY A 121 15.77 10.60 -15.49
N GLU A 122 14.71 10.16 -16.18
CA GLU A 122 13.55 9.55 -15.52
C GLU A 122 13.87 8.15 -14.96
N PHE A 123 14.60 7.33 -15.74
CA PHE A 123 15.05 6.02 -15.30
C PHE A 123 15.97 6.13 -14.07
N GLU A 124 16.96 7.01 -14.15
CA GLU A 124 17.96 7.24 -13.12
C GLU A 124 17.32 7.76 -11.83
N ALA A 125 16.31 8.64 -11.93
CA ALA A 125 15.52 9.10 -10.79
C ALA A 125 14.76 7.95 -10.13
N GLY A 126 14.08 7.11 -10.92
CA GLY A 126 13.29 5.98 -10.43
C GLY A 126 14.12 4.86 -9.78
N ILE A 127 15.33 4.61 -10.29
CA ILE A 127 16.26 3.62 -9.74
C ILE A 127 17.22 4.22 -8.69
N SER A 128 17.17 5.52 -8.42
CA SER A 128 18.02 6.12 -7.38
C SER A 128 17.73 5.56 -5.98
N LYS A 129 18.57 5.87 -4.98
CA LYS A 129 18.31 5.51 -3.57
C LYS A 129 16.98 6.08 -3.04
N ASN A 130 16.56 7.21 -3.59
CA ASN A 130 15.29 7.85 -3.24
C ASN A 130 14.13 7.46 -4.17
N GLY A 131 14.43 6.74 -5.25
CA GLY A 131 13.46 6.33 -6.25
C GLY A 131 12.51 5.25 -5.72
N GLN A 132 11.25 5.32 -6.17
CA GLN A 132 10.19 4.43 -5.69
C GLN A 132 10.16 3.09 -6.42
N THR A 133 10.74 2.98 -7.63
CA THR A 133 10.81 1.70 -8.36
C THR A 133 11.45 0.61 -7.49
N ARG A 134 12.50 1.01 -6.77
CA ARG A 134 13.24 0.15 -5.84
C ARG A 134 12.40 -0.28 -4.64
N GLU A 135 11.77 0.70 -4.00
CA GLU A 135 10.92 0.51 -2.83
C GLU A 135 9.70 -0.36 -3.15
N HIS A 136 9.04 -0.09 -4.27
CA HIS A 136 7.87 -0.83 -4.72
C HIS A 136 8.17 -2.29 -5.06
N ALA A 137 9.26 -2.56 -5.78
CA ALA A 137 9.67 -3.92 -6.10
C ALA A 137 10.03 -4.73 -4.84
N LEU A 138 10.66 -4.09 -3.86
CA LEU A 138 10.91 -4.67 -2.55
C LEU A 138 9.61 -4.96 -1.81
N LEU A 139 8.69 -3.99 -1.74
CA LEU A 139 7.41 -4.15 -1.07
C LEU A 139 6.61 -5.30 -1.68
N ALA A 140 6.54 -5.40 -3.01
CA ALA A 140 5.89 -6.52 -3.69
C ALA A 140 6.49 -7.88 -3.31
N TYR A 141 7.84 -7.98 -3.24
CA TYR A 141 8.50 -9.23 -2.86
C TYR A 141 8.28 -9.59 -1.39
N THR A 142 8.33 -8.61 -0.48
CA THR A 142 8.06 -8.81 0.95
C THR A 142 6.60 -9.19 1.18
N LEU A 143 5.69 -8.60 0.41
CA LEU A 143 4.29 -8.99 0.33
C LEU A 143 4.09 -10.27 -0.50
N GLY A 144 5.16 -11.01 -0.79
CA GLY A 144 5.22 -12.31 -1.44
C GLY A 144 4.47 -12.44 -2.76
N VAL A 145 4.38 -11.35 -3.49
CA VAL A 145 4.10 -11.36 -4.92
C VAL A 145 5.36 -11.90 -5.60
N LYS A 146 5.36 -13.20 -5.91
CA LYS A 146 6.55 -13.88 -6.48
C LYS A 146 6.66 -13.73 -7.99
N GLN A 147 5.57 -13.35 -8.65
CA GLN A 147 5.51 -13.14 -10.09
C GLN A 147 5.61 -11.66 -10.40
N LEU A 148 6.54 -11.29 -11.27
CA LEU A 148 6.83 -9.91 -11.65
C LEU A 148 6.92 -9.83 -13.17
N ILE A 149 6.31 -8.79 -13.74
CA ILE A 149 6.43 -8.39 -15.14
C ILE A 149 7.03 -6.99 -15.16
N VAL A 150 8.00 -6.72 -16.04
CA VAL A 150 8.62 -5.39 -16.16
C VAL A 150 8.21 -4.77 -17.48
N GLY A 151 7.47 -3.66 -17.42
CA GLY A 151 7.15 -2.82 -18.58
C GLY A 151 8.13 -1.66 -18.68
N VAL A 152 9.02 -1.67 -19.66
CA VAL A 152 9.93 -0.55 -19.96
C VAL A 152 9.16 0.44 -20.82
N ASN A 153 8.57 1.43 -20.16
CA ASN A 153 7.63 2.39 -20.73
C ASN A 153 8.33 3.64 -21.27
N LYS A 154 7.61 4.43 -22.09
CA LYS A 154 8.12 5.62 -22.78
C LYS A 154 9.30 5.34 -23.71
N MET A 155 9.25 4.21 -24.42
CA MET A 155 10.26 3.89 -25.45
C MET A 155 10.29 4.92 -26.59
N ASP A 156 9.17 5.62 -26.82
CA ASP A 156 9.07 6.75 -27.75
C ASP A 156 9.95 7.94 -27.35
N SER A 157 10.23 8.13 -26.06
CA SER A 157 11.00 9.26 -25.54
C SER A 157 12.47 8.95 -25.26
N THR A 158 12.99 7.82 -25.77
CA THR A 158 14.43 7.54 -25.72
C THR A 158 15.18 8.36 -26.77
N GLU A 159 16.50 8.49 -26.61
CA GLU A 159 17.36 9.18 -27.57
C GLU A 159 18.39 8.19 -28.15
N PRO A 160 18.27 7.76 -29.43
CA PRO A 160 17.14 8.00 -30.37
C PRO A 160 15.85 7.28 -29.93
N ALA A 161 14.71 7.65 -30.49
CA ALA A 161 13.42 7.03 -30.16
C ALA A 161 13.43 5.52 -30.44
N TYR A 162 12.82 4.73 -29.55
CA TYR A 162 12.77 3.28 -29.59
C TYR A 162 14.15 2.59 -29.64
N SER A 163 15.13 3.11 -28.88
CA SER A 163 16.50 2.63 -28.86
C SER A 163 16.67 1.27 -28.15
N GLU A 164 17.15 0.27 -28.90
CA GLU A 164 17.53 -1.06 -28.38
C GLU A 164 18.61 -0.96 -27.30
N LYS A 165 19.63 -0.12 -27.53
CA LYS A 165 20.74 0.08 -26.60
C LYS A 165 20.26 0.58 -25.22
N ARG A 166 19.29 1.51 -25.21
CA ARG A 166 18.71 2.04 -23.97
C ARG A 166 17.85 0.99 -23.27
N TYR A 167 17.08 0.22 -24.02
CA TYR A 167 16.33 -0.90 -23.47
C TYR A 167 17.24 -1.92 -22.79
N ASP A 168 18.32 -2.36 -23.44
CA ASP A 168 19.26 -3.34 -22.90
C ASP A 168 19.97 -2.86 -21.63
N GLU A 169 20.32 -1.58 -21.57
CA GLU A 169 20.87 -0.94 -20.37
C GLU A 169 19.90 -1.04 -19.19
N ILE A 170 18.63 -0.65 -19.42
CA ILE A 170 17.57 -0.71 -18.41
C ILE A 170 17.33 -2.14 -17.96
N VAL A 171 17.23 -3.09 -18.90
CA VAL A 171 17.03 -4.51 -18.58
C VAL A 171 18.17 -5.03 -17.72
N LYS A 172 19.42 -4.70 -18.05
CA LYS A 172 20.60 -5.13 -17.27
C LYS A 172 20.59 -4.58 -15.85
N GLU A 173 20.32 -3.29 -15.69
CA GLU A 173 20.28 -2.65 -14.37
C GLU A 173 19.11 -3.12 -13.51
N VAL A 174 17.91 -3.17 -14.08
CA VAL A 174 16.71 -3.64 -13.38
C VAL A 174 16.85 -5.12 -13.04
N SER A 175 17.39 -5.96 -13.93
CA SER A 175 17.68 -7.37 -13.66
C SER A 175 18.64 -7.55 -12.48
N ALA A 176 19.73 -6.78 -12.45
CA ALA A 176 20.67 -6.81 -11.33
C ALA A 176 19.99 -6.39 -10.02
N TYR A 177 19.06 -5.44 -10.09
CA TYR A 177 18.34 -4.94 -8.93
C TYR A 177 17.30 -5.93 -8.39
N ILE A 178 16.41 -6.46 -9.24
CA ILE A 178 15.39 -7.44 -8.82
C ILE A 178 16.04 -8.74 -8.30
N LYS A 179 17.21 -9.12 -8.84
CA LYS A 179 18.03 -10.23 -8.34
C LYS A 179 18.57 -9.99 -6.92
N LYS A 180 18.86 -8.74 -6.57
CA LYS A 180 19.25 -8.35 -5.20
C LYS A 180 18.06 -8.39 -4.24
N ILE A 181 16.85 -8.09 -4.72
CA ILE A 181 15.63 -8.18 -3.92
C ILE A 181 15.29 -9.65 -3.60
N GLY A 182 15.40 -10.53 -4.59
CA GLY A 182 15.10 -11.96 -4.44
C GLY A 182 14.39 -12.60 -5.64
N TYR A 183 13.93 -11.81 -6.62
CA TYR A 183 13.38 -12.35 -7.86
C TYR A 183 14.45 -13.04 -8.70
N ASN A 184 14.06 -14.05 -9.47
CA ASN A 184 14.90 -14.60 -10.52
C ASN A 184 14.66 -13.82 -11.82
N PRO A 185 15.62 -13.07 -12.37
CA PRO A 185 15.42 -12.32 -13.61
C PRO A 185 15.01 -13.20 -14.80
N ALA A 186 15.42 -14.47 -14.82
CA ALA A 186 15.04 -15.40 -15.89
C ALA A 186 13.54 -15.73 -15.92
N THR A 187 12.82 -15.56 -14.80
CA THR A 187 11.37 -15.80 -14.72
C THR A 187 10.55 -14.54 -15.00
N VAL A 188 11.20 -13.39 -15.28
CA VAL A 188 10.57 -12.07 -15.38
C VAL A 188 10.62 -11.60 -16.82
N PRO A 189 9.46 -11.41 -17.49
CA PRO A 189 9.44 -10.85 -18.83
C PRO A 189 9.70 -9.34 -18.77
N PHE A 190 10.58 -8.87 -19.64
CA PHE A 190 10.84 -7.45 -19.88
C PHE A 190 10.20 -7.07 -21.20
N VAL A 191 9.26 -6.13 -21.17
CA VAL A 191 8.47 -5.72 -22.33
C VAL A 191 8.73 -4.24 -22.61
N PRO A 192 9.36 -3.87 -23.74
CA PRO A 192 9.45 -2.48 -24.15
C PRO A 192 8.09 -2.02 -24.67
N ILE A 193 7.53 -0.97 -24.08
CA ILE A 193 6.19 -0.47 -24.37
C ILE A 193 6.16 1.05 -24.52
N SER A 194 5.12 1.56 -25.17
CA SER A 194 4.68 2.95 -25.00
C SER A 194 3.21 2.94 -24.58
N GLY A 195 2.95 3.22 -23.30
CA GLY A 195 1.58 3.31 -22.79
C GLY A 195 0.77 4.44 -23.44
N TRP A 196 1.43 5.44 -24.01
CA TRP A 196 0.76 6.54 -24.71
C TRP A 196 0.36 6.15 -26.14
N HIS A 197 1.31 5.64 -26.92
CA HIS A 197 1.08 5.29 -28.33
C HIS A 197 0.46 3.89 -28.52
N GLY A 198 0.55 3.02 -27.52
CA GLY A 198 0.03 1.66 -27.56
C GLY A 198 1.03 0.61 -28.08
N ASP A 199 2.29 1.00 -28.32
CA ASP A 199 3.33 0.10 -28.82
C ASP A 199 3.56 -1.09 -27.87
N ASN A 200 3.55 -2.32 -28.42
CA ASN A 200 3.74 -3.58 -27.70
C ASN A 200 2.74 -3.81 -26.53
N MET A 201 1.62 -3.09 -26.49
CA MET A 201 0.62 -3.27 -25.44
C MET A 201 -0.23 -4.52 -25.70
N LEU A 202 -0.87 -4.59 -26.86
CA LEU A 202 -1.68 -5.72 -27.31
C LEU A 202 -1.08 -6.41 -28.54
N GLU A 203 -0.47 -5.62 -29.42
CA GLU A 203 0.09 -6.07 -30.70
C GLU A 203 1.55 -5.63 -30.81
N PRO A 204 2.38 -6.36 -31.58
CA PRO A 204 3.76 -5.97 -31.84
C PRO A 204 3.87 -4.57 -32.47
N SER A 205 4.81 -3.77 -32.00
CA SER A 205 5.07 -2.44 -32.52
C SER A 205 5.89 -2.48 -33.82
N PRO A 206 5.46 -1.75 -34.87
CA PRO A 206 6.29 -1.50 -36.05
C PRO A 206 7.56 -0.69 -35.77
N ASN A 207 7.58 0.08 -34.68
CA ASN A 207 8.69 0.97 -34.31
C ASN A 207 9.86 0.22 -33.64
N MET A 208 9.66 -1.05 -33.25
CA MET A 208 10.67 -1.87 -32.57
C MET A 208 10.94 -3.19 -33.30
N PRO A 209 11.39 -3.17 -34.57
CA PRO A 209 11.64 -4.40 -35.35
C PRO A 209 12.81 -5.24 -34.80
N TRP A 210 13.67 -4.61 -34.00
CA TRP A 210 14.78 -5.26 -33.29
C TRP A 210 14.27 -6.16 -32.16
N PHE A 211 13.14 -5.83 -31.51
CA PHE A 211 12.60 -6.60 -30.39
C PHE A 211 11.97 -7.90 -30.89
N LYS A 212 12.64 -9.03 -30.66
CA LYS A 212 12.17 -10.37 -31.06
C LYS A 212 11.21 -11.02 -30.06
N GLY A 213 10.87 -10.31 -28.99
CA GLY A 213 10.02 -10.81 -27.91
C GLY A 213 10.79 -11.09 -26.62
N TRP A 214 10.03 -11.15 -25.53
CA TRP A 214 10.50 -11.55 -24.22
C TRP A 214 10.44 -13.07 -24.07
N LYS A 215 11.26 -13.61 -23.16
CA LYS A 215 11.31 -15.03 -22.82
C LYS A 215 11.37 -15.18 -21.31
N VAL A 216 10.70 -16.20 -20.79
CA VAL A 216 10.74 -16.58 -19.38
C VAL A 216 11.08 -18.06 -19.24
N GLU A 217 12.00 -18.36 -18.33
CA GLU A 217 12.44 -19.70 -18.00
C GLU A 217 12.03 -20.05 -16.58
N ARG A 218 11.22 -21.10 -16.42
CA ARG A 218 10.67 -21.54 -15.13
C ARG A 218 10.37 -23.03 -15.13
N LYS A 219 10.30 -23.64 -13.95
CA LYS A 219 10.12 -25.10 -13.79
C LYS A 219 8.76 -25.58 -14.31
N GLU A 220 7.76 -24.71 -14.24
CA GLU A 220 6.37 -24.94 -14.63
C GLU A 220 6.14 -24.82 -16.15
N GLY A 221 7.19 -24.47 -16.91
CA GLY A 221 7.15 -24.35 -18.37
C GLY A 221 7.57 -22.97 -18.86
N ASN A 222 8.49 -22.97 -19.83
CA ASN A 222 8.97 -21.75 -20.47
C ASN A 222 7.87 -21.08 -21.30
N ALA A 223 7.93 -19.76 -21.41
CA ALA A 223 7.01 -19.01 -22.26
C ALA A 223 7.75 -17.87 -22.98
N SER A 224 7.20 -17.45 -24.10
CA SER A 224 7.70 -16.33 -24.90
C SER A 224 6.53 -15.61 -25.54
N GLY A 225 6.72 -14.32 -25.79
CA GLY A 225 5.75 -13.47 -26.47
C GLY A 225 6.36 -12.12 -26.79
N VAL A 226 5.58 -11.21 -27.34
CA VAL A 226 6.05 -9.88 -27.75
C VAL A 226 5.35 -8.78 -26.98
N SER A 227 4.03 -8.89 -26.82
CA SER A 227 3.20 -7.87 -26.19
C SER A 227 3.14 -8.01 -24.67
N LEU A 228 2.70 -6.93 -24.01
CA LEU A 228 2.40 -6.90 -22.58
C LEU A 228 1.19 -7.78 -22.25
N LEU A 229 0.18 -7.82 -23.12
CA LEU A 229 -0.99 -8.68 -22.95
C LEU A 229 -0.61 -10.17 -22.94
N GLU A 230 0.26 -10.60 -23.85
CA GLU A 230 0.79 -11.96 -23.86
C GLU A 230 1.59 -12.25 -22.58
N ALA A 231 2.34 -11.27 -22.05
CA ALA A 231 3.07 -11.44 -20.80
C ALA A 231 2.12 -11.70 -19.62
N LEU A 232 0.99 -10.98 -19.57
CA LEU A 232 -0.07 -11.20 -18.57
C LEU A 232 -0.71 -12.59 -18.72
N ASP A 233 -0.88 -13.09 -19.95
CA ASP A 233 -1.39 -14.46 -20.21
C ASP A 233 -0.40 -15.57 -19.81
N THR A 234 0.84 -15.23 -19.46
CA THR A 234 1.82 -16.19 -18.90
C THR A 234 1.83 -16.25 -17.38
N ILE A 235 1.06 -15.41 -16.68
CA ILE A 235 0.95 -15.48 -15.23
C ILE A 235 0.50 -16.89 -14.83
N LEU A 236 1.22 -17.49 -13.90
CA LEU A 236 0.82 -18.76 -13.30
C LEU A 236 -0.36 -18.49 -12.36
N PRO A 237 -1.45 -19.26 -12.44
CA PRO A 237 -2.53 -19.14 -11.49
C PRO A 237 -2.01 -19.33 -10.07
N PRO A 238 -2.43 -18.50 -9.10
CA PRO A 238 -2.08 -18.73 -7.71
C PRO A 238 -2.67 -20.07 -7.26
N THR A 239 -1.88 -20.86 -6.52
CA THR A 239 -2.43 -22.04 -5.84
C THR A 239 -3.36 -21.56 -4.73
N ARG A 240 -4.68 -21.63 -4.96
CA ARG A 240 -5.67 -21.28 -3.95
C ARG A 240 -5.58 -22.30 -2.81
N PRO A 241 -5.28 -21.88 -1.57
CA PRO A 241 -5.03 -22.78 -0.45
C PRO A 241 -6.34 -23.35 0.12
N THR A 242 -7.05 -24.16 -0.67
CA THR A 242 -8.30 -24.84 -0.28
C THR A 242 -8.06 -25.92 0.77
N ASP A 243 -6.90 -26.56 0.73
CA ASP A 243 -6.54 -27.67 1.63
C ASP A 243 -6.05 -27.20 3.01
N LYS A 244 -5.82 -25.88 3.16
CA LYS A 244 -5.43 -25.30 4.44
C LYS A 244 -6.67 -25.03 5.30
N PRO A 245 -6.53 -24.97 6.63
CA PRO A 245 -7.62 -24.55 7.50
C PRO A 245 -8.18 -23.16 7.17
N LEU A 246 -9.44 -22.93 7.54
CA LEU A 246 -10.13 -21.68 7.25
C LEU A 246 -9.47 -20.50 7.98
N ARG A 247 -9.12 -19.44 7.23
CA ARG A 247 -8.79 -18.11 7.76
C ARG A 247 -9.51 -17.04 6.94
N LEU A 248 -10.35 -16.27 7.60
CA LEU A 248 -11.14 -15.19 7.02
C LEU A 248 -11.05 -13.96 7.93
N PRO A 249 -10.10 -13.04 7.67
CA PRO A 249 -10.02 -11.76 8.36
C PRO A 249 -11.23 -10.88 8.07
N LEU A 250 -11.88 -10.37 9.12
CA LEU A 250 -13.06 -9.53 9.01
C LEU A 250 -12.68 -8.13 8.55
N GLN A 251 -13.30 -7.67 7.45
CA GLN A 251 -13.20 -6.31 6.96
C GLN A 251 -14.22 -5.41 7.66
N ASP A 252 -15.47 -5.84 7.74
CA ASP A 252 -16.57 -5.10 8.36
C ASP A 252 -17.59 -6.06 8.99
N VAL A 253 -18.43 -5.54 9.89
CA VAL A 253 -19.51 -6.30 10.53
C VAL A 253 -20.79 -5.47 10.52
N TYR A 254 -21.84 -6.01 9.92
CA TYR A 254 -23.12 -5.33 9.77
C TYR A 254 -24.22 -5.98 10.63
N LYS A 255 -25.20 -5.17 11.03
CA LYS A 255 -26.47 -5.65 11.58
C LYS A 255 -27.55 -5.49 10.53
N ILE A 256 -28.09 -6.59 10.03
CA ILE A 256 -29.16 -6.57 9.04
C ILE A 256 -30.48 -6.97 9.73
N GLY A 257 -31.50 -6.11 9.60
CA GLY A 257 -32.83 -6.37 10.15
C GLY A 257 -33.42 -7.66 9.59
N GLY A 258 -33.92 -8.54 10.47
CA GLY A 258 -34.49 -9.85 10.09
C GLY A 258 -33.46 -10.96 9.86
N ILE A 259 -32.20 -10.64 9.55
CA ILE A 259 -31.13 -11.64 9.30
C ILE A 259 -30.26 -11.84 10.54
N GLY A 260 -29.85 -10.76 11.19
CA GLY A 260 -28.95 -10.78 12.35
C GLY A 260 -27.60 -10.10 12.07
N THR A 261 -26.53 -10.71 12.56
CA THR A 261 -25.16 -10.20 12.43
C THR A 261 -24.50 -10.83 11.21
N VAL A 262 -23.97 -9.98 10.33
CA VAL A 262 -23.34 -10.39 9.06
C VAL A 262 -21.93 -9.80 9.00
N PRO A 263 -20.88 -10.59 9.34
CA PRO A 263 -19.51 -10.23 9.07
C PRO A 263 -19.20 -10.34 7.58
N VAL A 264 -18.32 -9.47 7.10
CA VAL A 264 -17.84 -9.44 5.72
C VAL A 264 -16.33 -9.53 5.72
N GLY A 265 -15.78 -10.35 4.84
CA GLY A 265 -14.34 -10.45 4.65
C GLY A 265 -13.97 -11.33 3.47
N ARG A 266 -12.66 -11.43 3.24
CA ARG A 266 -12.09 -12.26 2.18
C ARG A 266 -11.65 -13.59 2.77
N VAL A 267 -12.01 -14.70 2.12
CA VAL A 267 -11.47 -16.01 2.47
C VAL A 267 -10.00 -16.05 2.03
N GLU A 268 -9.06 -16.15 2.96
CA GLU A 268 -7.63 -16.19 2.65
C GLU A 268 -7.12 -17.63 2.51
N THR A 269 -7.59 -18.53 3.38
CA THR A 269 -7.30 -19.97 3.31
C THR A 269 -8.53 -20.79 3.68
N GLY A 270 -8.58 -22.04 3.22
CA GLY A 270 -9.66 -22.98 3.48
C GLY A 270 -10.96 -22.64 2.76
N ILE A 271 -12.03 -23.32 3.16
CA ILE A 271 -13.35 -23.20 2.56
C ILE A 271 -14.34 -22.82 3.66
N LEU A 272 -15.22 -21.86 3.38
CA LEU A 272 -16.34 -21.51 4.25
C LEU A 272 -17.64 -22.07 3.67
N ARG A 273 -18.41 -22.81 4.46
CA ARG A 273 -19.71 -23.37 4.06
C ARG A 273 -20.79 -23.02 5.08
N PRO A 274 -22.04 -22.82 4.64
CA PRO A 274 -23.19 -22.83 5.54
C PRO A 274 -23.20 -24.10 6.41
N GLY A 275 -23.56 -23.97 7.68
CA GLY A 275 -23.56 -25.04 8.68
C GLY A 275 -22.20 -25.29 9.37
N MET A 276 -21.12 -24.63 8.94
CA MET A 276 -19.85 -24.73 9.65
C MET A 276 -19.91 -24.04 11.01
N VAL A 277 -19.21 -24.62 11.98
CA VAL A 277 -18.99 -24.01 13.29
C VAL A 277 -17.66 -23.28 13.24
N VAL A 278 -17.69 -21.97 13.42
CA VAL A 278 -16.54 -21.09 13.27
C VAL A 278 -16.20 -20.40 14.58
N THR A 279 -14.92 -20.15 14.80
CA THR A 279 -14.38 -19.42 15.96
C THR A 279 -13.80 -18.09 15.49
N PHE A 280 -14.12 -17.02 16.22
CA PHE A 280 -13.56 -15.68 16.00
C PHE A 280 -12.43 -15.40 16.98
N ALA A 281 -11.23 -15.18 16.47
CA ALA A 281 -10.06 -14.72 17.22
C ALA A 281 -9.89 -13.20 17.09
N PRO A 282 -9.38 -12.50 18.12
CA PRO A 282 -8.92 -13.02 19.41
C PRO A 282 -10.04 -13.16 20.46
N VAL A 283 -11.29 -12.82 20.14
CA VAL A 283 -12.40 -12.78 21.12
C VAL A 283 -12.86 -14.16 21.61
N ASN A 284 -12.41 -15.23 20.95
CA ASN A 284 -12.71 -16.63 21.25
C ASN A 284 -14.20 -16.95 21.34
N ILE A 285 -14.98 -16.40 20.40
CA ILE A 285 -16.42 -16.65 20.29
C ILE A 285 -16.65 -17.69 19.20
N THR A 286 -17.41 -18.74 19.51
CA THR A 286 -17.73 -19.81 18.57
C THR A 286 -19.21 -19.80 18.22
N THR A 287 -19.53 -19.93 16.94
CA THR A 287 -20.90 -19.89 16.42
C THR A 287 -21.05 -20.68 15.13
N GLU A 288 -22.29 -20.94 14.73
CA GLU A 288 -22.65 -21.61 13.49
C GLU A 288 -22.96 -20.58 12.40
N VAL A 289 -22.42 -20.80 11.20
CA VAL A 289 -22.70 -20.02 9.99
C VAL A 289 -24.02 -20.48 9.39
N LYS A 290 -25.01 -19.59 9.27
CA LYS A 290 -26.32 -19.92 8.68
C LYS A 290 -26.30 -19.92 7.15
N SER A 291 -25.73 -18.89 6.57
CA SER A 291 -25.70 -18.65 5.14
C SER A 291 -24.43 -17.90 4.77
N VAL A 292 -23.99 -18.06 3.53
CA VAL A 292 -22.86 -17.36 2.94
C VAL A 292 -23.35 -16.74 1.64
N GLU A 293 -23.03 -15.47 1.42
CA GLU A 293 -23.49 -14.70 0.27
C GLU A 293 -22.32 -13.91 -0.35
N MET A 294 -22.32 -13.82 -1.67
CA MET A 294 -21.41 -12.98 -2.45
C MET A 294 -22.24 -12.22 -3.48
N HIS A 295 -22.11 -10.89 -3.53
CA HIS A 295 -22.89 -10.04 -4.46
C HIS A 295 -24.41 -10.25 -4.42
N HIS A 296 -24.97 -10.52 -3.22
CA HIS A 296 -26.40 -10.84 -2.99
C HIS A 296 -26.88 -12.18 -3.56
N GLU A 297 -25.95 -13.06 -3.94
CA GLU A 297 -26.26 -14.44 -4.32
C GLU A 297 -25.77 -15.40 -3.22
N ALA A 298 -26.61 -16.38 -2.89
CA ALA A 298 -26.26 -17.39 -1.89
C ALA A 298 -25.26 -18.39 -2.46
N LEU A 299 -24.21 -18.68 -1.69
CA LEU A 299 -23.18 -19.64 -2.04
C LEU A 299 -23.32 -20.93 -1.23
N SER A 300 -23.12 -22.07 -1.88
CA SER A 300 -22.99 -23.38 -1.22
C SER A 300 -21.65 -23.50 -0.50
N GLU A 301 -20.61 -22.91 -1.05
CA GLU A 301 -19.28 -22.79 -0.46
C GLU A 301 -18.58 -21.54 -0.98
N ALA A 302 -17.71 -20.96 -0.14
CA ALA A 302 -16.84 -19.85 -0.51
C ALA A 302 -15.39 -20.32 -0.46
N LEU A 303 -14.66 -20.04 -1.53
CA LEU A 303 -13.29 -20.50 -1.78
C LEU A 303 -12.29 -19.38 -1.48
N PRO A 304 -10.99 -19.71 -1.31
CA PRO A 304 -9.96 -18.70 -1.12
C PRO A 304 -9.96 -17.68 -2.26
N GLY A 305 -10.03 -16.40 -1.90
CA GLY A 305 -10.11 -15.25 -2.79
C GLY A 305 -11.49 -14.59 -2.84
N ASP A 306 -12.55 -15.28 -2.44
CA ASP A 306 -13.91 -14.77 -2.47
C ASP A 306 -14.12 -13.74 -1.35
N ASN A 307 -14.78 -12.62 -1.69
CA ASN A 307 -15.22 -11.62 -0.71
C ASN A 307 -16.68 -11.91 -0.38
N VAL A 308 -16.92 -12.41 0.84
CA VAL A 308 -18.23 -12.94 1.24
C VAL A 308 -18.76 -12.25 2.48
N GLY A 309 -20.08 -12.09 2.52
CA GLY A 309 -20.83 -11.83 3.74
C GLY A 309 -21.42 -13.15 4.24
N PHE A 310 -21.38 -13.41 5.54
CA PHE A 310 -21.96 -14.64 6.08
C PHE A 310 -22.76 -14.37 7.33
N ASN A 311 -23.91 -15.02 7.50
CA ASN A 311 -24.76 -14.83 8.66
C ASN A 311 -24.34 -15.75 9.80
N VAL A 312 -24.25 -15.23 11.02
CA VAL A 312 -23.91 -16.01 12.23
C VAL A 312 -24.99 -15.89 13.32
N LYS A 313 -25.23 -16.98 14.04
CA LYS A 313 -26.20 -17.03 15.15
C LYS A 313 -25.61 -16.47 16.44
N ASN A 314 -26.45 -15.88 17.29
CA ASN A 314 -26.13 -15.59 18.70
C ASN A 314 -24.86 -14.77 18.96
N VAL A 315 -24.38 -14.01 17.96
CA VAL A 315 -23.24 -13.08 18.10
C VAL A 315 -23.73 -11.67 17.83
N SER A 316 -23.43 -10.71 18.71
CA SER A 316 -23.73 -9.30 18.49
C SER A 316 -22.66 -8.64 17.63
N VAL A 317 -23.04 -7.61 16.87
CA VAL A 317 -22.10 -6.74 16.13
C VAL A 317 -21.09 -6.05 17.05
N LYS A 318 -21.35 -5.98 18.36
CA LYS A 318 -20.41 -5.42 19.34
C LYS A 318 -19.33 -6.42 19.77
N ASP A 319 -19.57 -7.71 19.59
CA ASP A 319 -18.70 -8.77 20.12
C ASP A 319 -17.55 -9.10 19.16
N ILE A 320 -17.73 -8.79 17.88
CA ILE A 320 -16.76 -8.97 16.81
C ILE A 320 -16.55 -7.66 16.06
N ARG A 321 -15.36 -7.46 15.51
CA ARG A 321 -14.99 -6.22 14.81
C ARG A 321 -14.01 -6.47 13.68
N ARG A 322 -13.81 -5.45 12.84
CA ARG A 322 -12.71 -5.39 11.87
C ARG A 322 -11.38 -5.75 12.52
N GLY A 323 -10.60 -6.59 11.84
CA GLY A 323 -9.32 -7.11 12.34
C GLY A 323 -9.42 -8.39 13.16
N ASN A 324 -10.63 -8.87 13.48
CA ASN A 324 -10.81 -10.23 13.99
C ASN A 324 -10.67 -11.24 12.84
N VAL A 325 -10.27 -12.46 13.18
CA VAL A 325 -10.07 -13.55 12.22
C VAL A 325 -11.06 -14.66 12.52
N CYS A 326 -11.85 -15.03 11.52
CA CYS A 326 -12.75 -16.17 11.56
C CYS A 326 -12.03 -17.42 11.03
N GLY A 327 -12.21 -18.56 11.68
CA GLY A 327 -11.71 -19.85 11.20
C GLY A 327 -12.58 -21.01 11.69
N ASP A 328 -12.33 -22.22 11.17
CA ASP A 328 -13.09 -23.41 11.53
C ASP A 328 -12.72 -23.86 12.95
N SER A 329 -13.72 -24.04 13.81
CA SER A 329 -13.52 -24.50 15.18
C SER A 329 -12.94 -25.91 15.27
N LYS A 330 -13.16 -26.75 14.23
CA LYS A 330 -12.76 -28.15 14.21
C LYS A 330 -11.38 -28.39 13.60
N SER A 331 -10.85 -27.42 12.86
CA SER A 331 -9.61 -27.55 12.11
C SER A 331 -8.74 -26.34 12.36
N ASP A 332 -7.81 -26.46 13.32
CA ASP A 332 -6.86 -25.42 13.69
C ASP A 332 -7.51 -24.03 13.87
N PRO A 333 -8.36 -23.83 14.89
CA PRO A 333 -9.03 -22.56 15.10
C PRO A 333 -8.02 -21.42 15.37
N PRO A 334 -8.25 -20.22 14.81
CA PRO A 334 -7.37 -19.08 15.03
C PRO A 334 -7.35 -18.69 16.52
N GLN A 335 -6.21 -18.20 17.00
CA GLN A 335 -6.00 -17.85 18.41
C GLN A 335 -5.46 -16.42 18.58
N GLU A 336 -5.53 -15.92 19.82
CA GLU A 336 -4.86 -14.67 20.20
C GLU A 336 -3.34 -14.88 20.29
N ALA A 337 -2.57 -13.94 19.72
CA ALA A 337 -1.13 -13.91 19.85
C ALA A 337 -0.73 -13.02 21.05
N ALA A 338 -0.20 -13.64 22.11
CA ALA A 338 0.34 -12.91 23.27
C ALA A 338 1.60 -12.11 22.90
N GLN A 339 2.50 -12.74 22.15
CA GLN A 339 3.68 -12.14 21.55
C GLN A 339 4.04 -12.92 20.28
N PHE A 340 4.77 -12.29 19.37
CA PHE A 340 5.26 -12.96 18.18
C PHE A 340 6.64 -12.45 17.77
N THR A 341 7.46 -13.34 17.24
CA THR A 341 8.75 -12.98 16.65
C THR A 341 8.57 -12.82 15.15
N SER A 342 9.08 -11.73 14.58
CA SER A 342 9.01 -11.49 13.14
C SER A 342 10.29 -10.92 12.58
N GLN A 343 10.52 -11.20 11.30
CA GLN A 343 11.58 -10.57 10.53
C GLN A 343 11.08 -9.21 10.03
N VAL A 344 11.71 -8.13 10.51
CA VAL A 344 11.45 -6.78 10.05
C VAL A 344 12.52 -6.33 9.07
N ILE A 345 12.10 -5.61 8.04
CA ILE A 345 13.01 -4.90 7.13
C ILE A 345 12.73 -3.42 7.33
N ILE A 346 13.71 -2.69 7.85
CA ILE A 346 13.55 -1.26 8.11
C ILE A 346 13.69 -0.52 6.79
N LEU A 347 12.57 0.02 6.32
CA LEU A 347 12.54 0.91 5.16
C LEU A 347 13.04 2.30 5.54
N ASN A 348 13.01 3.25 4.60
CA ASN A 348 13.60 4.58 4.75
C ASN A 348 13.01 5.36 5.94
N HIS A 349 13.63 5.21 7.11
CA HIS A 349 13.27 5.79 8.39
C HIS A 349 14.33 6.86 8.79
N PRO A 350 13.90 8.09 9.17
CA PRO A 350 14.83 9.19 9.43
C PRO A 350 15.62 9.05 10.74
N GLY A 351 15.14 8.22 11.68
CA GLY A 351 15.77 7.98 12.97
C GLY A 351 16.28 6.55 13.16
N GLN A 352 16.65 6.23 14.40
CA GLN A 352 16.99 4.87 14.82
C GLN A 352 15.81 4.25 15.59
N ILE A 353 15.64 2.95 15.45
CA ILE A 353 14.62 2.18 16.17
C ILE A 353 15.33 1.40 17.28
N SER A 354 14.90 1.60 18.52
CA SER A 354 15.42 0.89 19.70
C SER A 354 14.34 0.04 20.34
N ALA A 355 14.72 -0.88 21.22
CA ALA A 355 13.78 -1.64 22.04
C ALA A 355 12.84 -0.68 22.81
N GLY A 356 11.56 -1.03 22.86
CA GLY A 356 10.48 -0.20 23.40
C GLY A 356 9.75 0.65 22.36
N TYR A 357 10.25 0.78 21.13
CA TYR A 357 9.54 1.44 20.04
C TYR A 357 8.17 0.79 19.83
N SER A 358 7.09 1.58 19.81
CA SER A 358 5.72 1.08 19.81
C SER A 358 4.92 1.63 18.63
N PRO A 359 5.23 1.22 17.39
CA PRO A 359 4.51 1.69 16.23
C PRO A 359 3.17 0.99 16.07
N VAL A 360 2.33 1.54 15.18
CA VAL A 360 1.13 0.84 14.74
C VAL A 360 1.51 -0.20 13.68
N ILE A 361 0.93 -1.39 13.78
CA ILE A 361 1.12 -2.48 12.84
C ILE A 361 -0.20 -2.72 12.10
N ASP A 362 -0.13 -2.62 10.78
CA ASP A 362 -1.15 -3.06 9.84
C ASP A 362 -0.86 -4.51 9.45
N CYS A 363 -1.68 -5.46 9.88
CA CYS A 363 -1.57 -6.87 9.50
C CYS A 363 -2.97 -7.34 9.07
N HIS A 364 -3.10 -7.93 7.87
CA HIS A 364 -4.39 -8.24 7.25
C HIS A 364 -5.40 -7.07 7.33
N THR A 365 -6.49 -7.19 8.08
CA THR A 365 -7.46 -6.12 8.36
C THR A 365 -7.29 -5.48 9.74
N ALA A 366 -6.37 -5.99 10.57
CA ALA A 366 -6.04 -5.46 11.89
C ALA A 366 -5.10 -4.26 11.83
N HIS A 367 -5.35 -3.29 12.72
CA HIS A 367 -4.59 -2.05 12.89
C HIS A 367 -4.32 -1.84 14.38
N ILE A 368 -3.19 -2.35 14.87
CA ILE A 368 -2.90 -2.44 16.32
C ILE A 368 -1.49 -1.96 16.63
N ALA A 369 -1.35 -1.12 17.66
CA ALA A 369 -0.05 -0.72 18.18
C ALA A 369 0.66 -1.92 18.82
N CYS A 370 1.90 -2.19 18.40
CA CYS A 370 2.70 -3.28 18.95
C CYS A 370 4.04 -2.73 19.44
N LYS A 371 4.49 -3.19 20.61
CA LYS A 371 5.77 -2.82 21.19
C LYS A 371 6.85 -3.76 20.69
N PHE A 372 7.96 -3.20 20.19
CA PHE A 372 9.18 -3.92 19.88
C PHE A 372 9.85 -4.23 21.22
N ALA A 373 9.53 -5.38 21.80
CA ALA A 373 9.99 -5.75 23.14
C ALA A 373 11.49 -6.01 23.16
N GLU A 374 11.98 -6.79 22.19
CA GLU A 374 13.38 -7.17 22.08
C GLU A 374 13.80 -7.16 20.60
N LEU A 375 14.97 -6.59 20.34
CA LEU A 375 15.64 -6.70 19.04
C LEU A 375 16.61 -7.88 19.15
N LYS A 376 16.21 -9.07 18.72
CA LYS A 376 16.96 -10.32 19.00
C LYS A 376 18.21 -10.44 18.15
N GLU A 377 18.05 -10.21 16.84
CA GLU A 377 19.14 -10.42 15.89
C GLU A 377 19.09 -9.39 14.77
N LYS A 378 20.25 -8.92 14.34
CA LYS A 378 20.40 -8.25 13.05
C LYS A 378 20.81 -9.28 12.01
N ILE A 379 20.16 -9.27 10.86
CA ILE A 379 20.39 -10.25 9.79
C ILE A 379 20.67 -9.56 8.47
N ASP A 380 21.39 -10.26 7.60
CA ASP A 380 21.55 -9.88 6.21
C ASP A 380 20.22 -10.09 5.47
N ARG A 381 19.75 -9.05 4.78
CA ARG A 381 18.43 -9.02 4.13
C ARG A 381 18.25 -10.10 3.06
N ARG A 382 19.33 -10.54 2.40
CA ARG A 382 19.25 -11.44 1.24
C ARG A 382 19.47 -12.90 1.63
N SER A 383 20.51 -13.14 2.41
CA SER A 383 20.91 -14.49 2.83
C SER A 383 20.20 -14.95 4.10
N GLY A 384 19.60 -14.02 4.86
CA GLY A 384 19.07 -14.32 6.19
C GLY A 384 20.17 -14.64 7.21
N LYS A 385 21.45 -14.49 6.85
CA LYS A 385 22.56 -14.80 7.74
C LYS A 385 22.62 -13.78 8.86
N LYS A 386 22.73 -14.25 10.09
CA LYS A 386 22.92 -13.44 11.28
C LYS A 386 24.21 -12.63 11.22
N LEU A 387 24.10 -11.34 11.52
CA LEU A 387 25.20 -10.36 11.53
C LEU A 387 25.57 -9.95 12.96
N GLU A 388 24.57 -9.73 13.81
CA GLU A 388 24.77 -9.24 15.18
C GLU A 388 23.69 -9.80 16.11
N ASP A 389 24.09 -10.17 17.32
CA ASP A 389 23.22 -10.56 18.43
C ASP A 389 22.79 -9.34 19.24
N ASN A 390 21.49 -9.24 19.54
CA ASN A 390 20.90 -8.20 20.38
C ASN A 390 21.34 -6.76 20.02
N PRO A 391 21.11 -6.30 18.77
CA PRO A 391 21.52 -4.97 18.34
C PRO A 391 20.86 -3.87 19.20
N LYS A 392 21.64 -2.86 19.59
CA LYS A 392 21.14 -1.74 20.40
C LYS A 392 20.11 -0.87 19.66
N SER A 393 20.29 -0.71 18.36
CA SER A 393 19.36 0.02 17.51
C SER A 393 19.41 -0.47 16.06
N LEU A 394 18.31 -0.26 15.33
CA LEU A 394 18.17 -0.55 13.91
C LEU A 394 18.08 0.76 13.12
N LYS A 395 18.65 0.77 11.91
CA LYS A 395 18.59 1.89 10.97
C LYS A 395 18.01 1.47 9.62
N SER A 396 17.71 2.46 8.79
CA SER A 396 17.26 2.26 7.40
C SER A 396 18.13 1.26 6.63
N GLY A 397 17.49 0.26 6.04
CA GLY A 397 18.11 -0.80 5.25
C GLY A 397 18.49 -2.04 6.05
N ASP A 398 18.46 -1.99 7.38
CA ASP A 398 18.71 -3.16 8.22
C ASP A 398 17.53 -4.14 8.15
N ALA A 399 17.84 -5.44 8.23
CA ALA A 399 16.87 -6.47 8.52
C ALA A 399 17.17 -7.04 9.92
N ALA A 400 16.13 -7.36 10.68
CA ALA A 400 16.27 -7.84 12.04
C ALA A 400 15.16 -8.82 12.42
N ILE A 401 15.45 -9.68 13.37
CA ILE A 401 14.46 -10.50 14.08
C ILE A 401 14.05 -9.75 15.33
N VAL A 402 12.78 -9.40 15.42
CA VAL A 402 12.22 -8.59 16.50
C VAL A 402 11.08 -9.33 17.17
N GLU A 403 11.09 -9.33 18.49
CA GLU A 403 9.99 -9.79 19.31
C GLU A 403 9.01 -8.65 19.56
N MET A 404 7.74 -8.89 19.23
CA MET A 404 6.68 -7.89 19.30
C MET A 404 5.58 -8.33 20.24
N VAL A 405 5.08 -7.38 21.02
CA VAL A 405 3.96 -7.57 21.94
C VAL A 405 2.83 -6.62 21.52
N PRO A 406 1.66 -7.14 21.08
CA PRO A 406 0.49 -6.33 20.79
C PRO A 406 0.01 -5.55 22.02
N GLY A 407 -0.31 -4.28 21.85
CA GLY A 407 -0.93 -3.46 22.91
C GLY A 407 -2.42 -3.73 23.11
N LYS A 408 -3.05 -4.49 22.20
CA LYS A 408 -4.44 -4.95 22.27
C LYS A 408 -4.50 -6.40 21.74
N PRO A 409 -5.50 -7.20 22.15
CA PRO A 409 -5.69 -8.54 21.61
C PRO A 409 -5.66 -8.55 20.09
N MET A 410 -4.81 -9.40 19.53
CA MET A 410 -4.52 -9.49 18.09
C MET A 410 -4.42 -10.96 17.69
N CYS A 411 -4.93 -11.30 16.51
CA CYS A 411 -4.70 -12.59 15.88
C CYS A 411 -3.71 -12.39 14.72
N VAL A 412 -2.61 -13.12 14.75
CA VAL A 412 -1.61 -13.19 13.69
C VAL A 412 -1.12 -14.63 13.58
N GLU A 413 -0.60 -14.98 12.41
CA GLU A 413 -0.16 -16.35 12.12
C GLU A 413 1.28 -16.37 11.65
N SER A 414 1.92 -17.54 11.70
CA SER A 414 3.22 -17.73 11.07
C SER A 414 3.12 -17.54 9.56
N PHE A 415 4.00 -16.72 8.99
CA PHE A 415 4.06 -16.48 7.54
C PHE A 415 4.19 -17.77 6.71
N SER A 416 4.90 -18.77 7.24
CA SER A 416 5.07 -20.07 6.58
C SER A 416 3.77 -20.88 6.49
N GLN A 417 2.89 -20.73 7.49
CA GLN A 417 1.63 -21.47 7.60
C GLN A 417 0.51 -20.73 6.87
N TYR A 418 0.29 -19.46 7.22
CA TYR A 418 -0.77 -18.61 6.67
C TYR A 418 -0.18 -17.28 6.18
N PRO A 419 0.40 -17.26 4.96
CA PRO A 419 1.07 -16.07 4.42
C PRO A 419 0.24 -14.77 4.48
N PRO A 420 -1.08 -14.76 4.24
CA PRO A 420 -1.88 -13.54 4.31
C PRO A 420 -2.02 -12.95 5.72
N LEU A 421 -1.89 -13.77 6.78
CA LEU A 421 -2.03 -13.35 8.18
C LEU A 421 -0.67 -13.16 8.90
N GLY A 422 0.42 -13.59 8.27
CA GLY A 422 1.79 -13.43 8.79
C GLY A 422 2.55 -12.25 8.18
N ARG A 423 1.93 -11.47 7.30
CA ARG A 423 2.52 -10.26 6.71
C ARG A 423 1.99 -9.02 7.40
N ALA A 424 2.92 -8.22 7.92
CA ALA A 424 2.62 -7.00 8.63
C ALA A 424 3.43 -5.84 8.07
N PHE A 425 2.81 -4.66 8.05
CA PHE A 425 3.42 -3.40 7.69
C PHE A 425 3.42 -2.45 8.88
N VAL A 426 4.52 -1.71 9.01
CA VAL A 426 4.64 -0.64 9.99
C VAL A 426 4.59 0.68 9.21
N PRO A 427 3.50 1.45 9.29
CA PRO A 427 3.40 2.73 8.60
C PRO A 427 4.49 3.70 9.10
N PRO A 428 5.03 4.55 8.22
CA PRO A 428 5.91 5.61 8.66
C PRO A 428 5.17 6.46 9.70
N THR A 429 5.84 6.76 10.82
CA THR A 429 5.35 7.74 11.77
C THR A 429 5.22 9.06 11.04
N ARG A 430 3.99 9.47 10.70
CA ARG A 430 3.77 10.87 10.34
C ARG A 430 4.23 11.68 11.56
N PRO A 431 5.13 12.67 11.42
CA PRO A 431 5.25 13.67 12.48
C PRO A 431 3.81 14.16 12.73
N PRO A 432 3.40 14.36 13.99
CA PRO A 432 2.06 14.84 14.29
C PRO A 432 1.87 16.07 13.44
N THR A 433 1.06 15.95 12.38
CA THR A 433 0.66 17.08 11.59
C THR A 433 -0.06 17.91 12.64
N LYS A 434 0.51 19.07 12.99
CA LYS A 434 -0.27 20.11 13.63
C LYS A 434 -1.35 20.41 12.59
N LEU A 435 -2.45 19.66 12.63
CA LEU A 435 -3.72 20.14 12.16
C LEU A 435 -3.89 21.41 12.96
N LEU A 436 -3.62 22.54 12.30
CA LEU A 436 -4.23 23.80 12.66
C LEU A 436 -5.72 23.51 12.64
N ALA A 437 -6.23 23.09 13.80
CA ALA A 437 -7.64 23.03 14.08
C ALA A 437 -8.10 24.49 14.00
N GLN A 438 -8.53 24.90 12.81
CA GLN A 438 -9.45 26.01 12.69
C GLN A 438 -10.67 25.61 13.52
N ARG A 439 -10.77 26.21 14.71
CA ARG A 439 -11.92 26.05 15.58
C ARG A 439 -13.17 26.41 14.76
N PRO A 440 -14.21 25.56 14.71
CA PRO A 440 -15.48 25.98 14.15
C PRO A 440 -16.12 26.95 15.15
N THR A 441 -16.09 28.25 14.85
CA THR A 441 -16.92 29.22 15.55
C THR A 441 -18.38 28.94 15.19
N ARG A 442 -19.15 28.51 16.18
CA ARG A 442 -20.61 28.53 16.12
C ARG A 442 -21.07 29.99 16.07
N HIS A 443 -21.84 30.36 15.06
CA HIS A 443 -22.97 31.26 15.24
C HIS A 443 -24.02 31.02 14.14
N PRO A 444 -25.32 30.92 14.50
CA PRO A 444 -26.41 31.14 13.57
C PRO A 444 -26.81 32.62 13.60
N LEU A 445 -27.13 33.22 12.45
CA LEU A 445 -28.36 34.01 12.22
C LEU A 445 -28.35 34.69 10.85
N ALA A 446 -29.57 34.89 10.36
CA ALA A 446 -29.99 35.20 9.00
C ALA A 446 -29.97 36.71 8.65
N LEU A 447 -29.95 37.01 7.33
CA LEU A 447 -30.47 38.22 6.61
C LEU A 447 -29.80 39.58 6.94
N ARG A 448 -29.46 40.53 6.06
CA ARG A 448 -29.71 40.91 4.65
C ARG A 448 -28.69 42.06 4.29
N PRO A 449 -28.67 42.64 3.05
CA PRO A 449 -27.47 43.21 2.39
C PRO A 449 -27.34 44.75 2.48
N ILE A 450 -26.14 45.31 2.20
CA ILE A 450 -25.86 46.64 1.58
C ILE A 450 -24.40 46.64 1.00
N TRP A 451 -24.20 47.26 -0.17
CA TRP A 451 -22.97 47.45 -0.99
C TRP A 451 -21.92 48.44 -0.38
N PRO A 452 -20.82 48.87 -1.08
CA PRO A 452 -19.62 48.15 -1.51
C PRO A 452 -18.30 48.87 -1.08
N GLY A 453 -17.15 48.21 -1.27
CA GLY A 453 -15.86 48.89 -1.48
C GLY A 453 -14.88 48.82 -0.31
N VAL A 454 -13.73 48.19 -0.57
CA VAL A 454 -12.35 48.64 -0.27
C VAL A 454 -11.42 47.46 -0.57
N HIS A 455 -10.57 47.63 -1.58
CA HIS A 455 -9.43 46.77 -1.88
C HIS A 455 -8.32 46.99 -0.85
N LEU A 456 -7.65 45.92 -0.41
CA LEU A 456 -6.34 46.04 0.25
C LEU A 456 -5.40 44.92 -0.21
N HIS A 457 -4.27 45.39 -0.75
CA HIS A 457 -3.13 44.69 -1.32
C HIS A 457 -2.25 44.00 -0.26
N TYR A 458 -1.65 42.87 -0.64
CA TYR A 458 -0.52 42.21 0.03
C TYR A 458 0.79 43.02 -0.08
N PRO A 459 1.72 42.82 0.86
CA PRO A 459 3.10 42.48 0.49
C PRO A 459 3.62 41.29 1.34
N GLY A 460 4.55 40.44 0.90
CA GLY A 460 5.68 40.66 0.01
C GLY A 460 6.97 40.45 0.79
N TRP A 461 7.74 39.41 0.44
CA TRP A 461 8.97 38.95 1.09
C TRP A 461 10.13 39.96 1.00
N ALA A 462 11.04 39.97 2.00
CA ALA A 462 12.46 40.32 1.79
C ALA A 462 13.37 39.77 2.90
N VAL A 463 14.56 39.38 2.46
CA VAL A 463 15.67 38.68 3.13
C VAL A 463 16.64 39.68 3.78
N GLY A 464 17.36 39.30 4.84
CA GLY A 464 18.57 40.02 5.25
C GLY A 464 19.25 39.53 6.53
N ARG A 465 20.40 38.87 6.38
CA ARG A 465 21.35 38.52 7.44
C ARG A 465 22.43 39.60 7.46
N TRP A 466 22.77 40.16 8.62
CA TRP A 466 23.99 40.96 8.81
C TRP A 466 24.64 40.60 10.15
N VAL A 467 25.96 40.43 10.10
CA VAL A 467 26.89 40.29 11.23
C VAL A 467 27.86 41.46 11.10
N TRP A 468 28.14 42.19 12.19
CA TRP A 468 29.49 42.34 12.76
C TRP A 468 29.49 43.24 14.02
N SER A 469 30.50 42.97 14.86
CA SER A 469 30.92 43.52 16.17
C SER A 469 31.42 44.99 16.09
N PRO A 470 31.99 45.67 17.13
CA PRO A 470 32.72 45.15 18.31
C PRO A 470 32.59 45.90 19.67
N GLU A 471 33.30 45.32 20.66
CA GLU A 471 33.92 45.90 21.89
C GLU A 471 32.97 46.31 23.03
N GLY A 472 33.09 45.75 24.25
CA GLY A 472 34.24 45.81 25.19
C GLY A 472 33.72 46.67 26.38
N GLU A 473 33.91 46.45 27.67
CA GLU A 473 34.79 45.74 28.60
C GLU A 473 33.90 45.51 29.88
N GLY A 474 34.19 44.78 30.95
CA GLY A 474 35.36 44.11 31.47
C GLY A 474 34.95 43.38 32.78
N THR A 475 35.54 42.20 32.97
CA THR A 475 36.04 41.56 34.21
C THR A 475 35.81 42.30 35.54
N LEU A 476 35.50 41.68 36.69
CA LEU A 476 36.24 40.62 37.41
C LEU A 476 35.49 40.31 38.74
N GLY A 477 35.64 39.10 39.28
CA GLY A 477 35.67 38.90 40.74
C GLY A 477 34.57 38.03 41.38
N SER A 478 34.79 36.72 41.44
CA SER A 478 34.34 35.83 42.54
C SER A 478 35.13 36.18 43.84
N PRO A 479 34.83 35.69 45.09
CA PRO A 479 34.15 34.43 45.42
C PRO A 479 33.33 34.35 46.75
N CYS A 480 32.71 33.17 46.94
CA CYS A 480 32.36 32.49 48.21
C CYS A 480 31.37 33.10 49.22
N GLY A 481 30.32 32.31 49.53
CA GLY A 481 29.56 32.39 50.80
C GLY A 481 28.05 32.17 50.59
N GLY A 482 27.56 30.98 50.96
CA GLY A 482 26.22 30.50 50.59
C GLY A 482 25.07 30.94 51.50
N ILE A 483 23.84 30.64 51.06
CA ILE A 483 22.60 30.48 51.83
C ILE A 483 21.63 29.62 50.98
N GLN A 484 20.86 28.78 51.66
CA GLN A 484 19.87 27.80 51.20
C GLN A 484 18.71 28.38 50.35
N GLY A 485 18.11 27.57 49.46
CA GLY A 485 16.76 27.85 48.93
C GLY A 485 16.31 27.08 47.66
N LYS A 486 15.72 25.91 47.87
CA LYS A 486 14.58 25.27 47.16
C LYS A 486 14.31 25.48 45.64
N ASP A 487 14.21 24.33 44.97
CA ASP A 487 13.15 23.90 44.05
C ASP A 487 12.86 24.70 42.77
N TRP A 488 13.45 24.24 41.65
CA TRP A 488 12.99 24.51 40.28
C TRP A 488 12.41 23.23 39.68
N VAL A 489 11.12 23.00 39.90
CA VAL A 489 10.27 22.14 39.08
C VAL A 489 9.00 22.93 38.78
N THR A 490 8.51 22.81 37.54
CA THR A 490 7.22 23.31 37.02
C THR A 490 7.09 24.80 36.67
N ALA A 491 7.40 25.16 35.42
CA ALA A 491 6.96 26.43 34.82
C ALA A 491 6.71 26.38 33.30
N GLU A 492 6.26 25.25 32.74
CA GLU A 492 5.78 25.20 31.34
C GLU A 492 4.57 24.28 31.12
N LEU A 493 3.85 23.97 32.21
CA LEU A 493 2.62 23.17 32.20
C LEU A 493 1.36 24.02 32.46
N GLN A 494 1.47 25.34 32.45
CA GLN A 494 0.43 26.26 32.91
C GLN A 494 0.15 27.42 31.93
N LYS A 495 0.14 27.14 30.63
CA LYS A 495 -0.42 28.06 29.61
C LYS A 495 -1.42 27.42 28.63
N GLY A 496 -1.80 26.15 28.85
CA GLY A 496 -2.79 25.47 28.00
C GLY A 496 -4.20 25.31 28.60
N ILE A 497 -4.32 25.39 29.92
CA ILE A 497 -5.52 24.93 30.66
C ILE A 497 -6.56 26.06 30.92
N GLU A 498 -6.29 27.31 30.51
CA GLU A 498 -7.27 28.40 30.63
C GLU A 498 -8.20 28.57 29.42
N SER A 499 -8.07 27.74 28.36
CA SER A 499 -8.91 27.90 27.15
C SER A 499 -10.22 27.09 27.13
N LEU A 500 -10.59 26.39 28.21
CA LEU A 500 -11.77 25.50 28.23
C LEU A 500 -12.77 25.70 29.38
N GLY A 501 -12.67 26.77 30.17
CA GLY A 501 -13.79 27.38 30.91
C GLY A 501 -14.93 26.47 31.41
N VAL A 502 -14.63 25.39 32.14
CA VAL A 502 -15.62 24.62 32.90
C VAL A 502 -15.06 24.28 34.28
N SER A 503 -15.83 24.69 35.30
CA SER A 503 -15.57 24.61 36.72
C SER A 503 -15.66 23.18 37.24
N LEU A 504 -14.69 22.77 38.07
CA LEU A 504 -14.87 21.69 39.03
C LEU A 504 -14.51 22.20 40.43
N ARG A 505 -15.55 22.36 41.27
CA ARG A 505 -15.45 22.59 42.71
C ARG A 505 -14.78 21.38 43.36
N ARG A 506 -13.83 21.63 44.28
CA ARG A 506 -13.38 20.63 45.25
C ARG A 506 -14.23 20.76 46.51
N GLY A 507 -14.94 19.68 46.84
CA GLY A 507 -15.07 19.16 48.20
C GLY A 507 -14.16 17.94 48.30
#